data_AF-A0A3B0S9X8-F1
#
_entry.id   AF-A0A3B0S9X8-F1
#
_cell.length_a   1.000
_cell.length_b   1.000
_cell.length_c   1.000
_cell.angle_alpha   90.00
_cell.angle_beta   90.00
_cell.angle_gamma   90.00
#
_symmetry.space_group_name_H-M   'P 1'
#
loop_
_entity.id
_entity.type
_entity.pdbx_description
1 polymer ?
#
loop_
_entity_poly.entity_id
_entity_poly.type
_entity_poly.pdbx_seq_one_letter_code
_entity_poly.pdbx_strand_id
1 'polypeptide(L)'
;PGFLEGLRSLTNDHGALLIFDEVMTGFRVGPQGAQGRYGITPDLTTLGKIVAGGTPAAVYGGRRDLMSQMAPSGPIYQAGTLAGNPITVAAGLVTLRRIASDPALYDRLEASGAELETRLAAALSRHGIDGTVQRVGAMLTVFFGPTTVRSWDDAVTLDRDRFARFFNGALSRGVLLPPSPFEAMFLMDAHTDVLETAASVLESAIGDAA
;
A
#
# COMPACT_ATOMS: atom_id res chain seq x y z
N PRO A 1 14.76 4.08 9.43
CA PRO A 1 15.71 2.98 9.12
C PRO A 1 15.91 2.11 10.37
N GLY A 2 16.09 0.79 10.23
CA GLY A 2 16.47 -0.12 11.33
C GLY A 2 15.34 -0.95 11.95
N PHE A 3 14.06 -0.64 11.69
CA PHE A 3 12.95 -1.37 12.30
C PHE A 3 12.80 -2.79 11.74
N LEU A 4 12.75 -2.94 10.41
CA LEU A 4 12.60 -4.25 9.77
C LEU A 4 13.85 -5.12 9.94
N GLU A 5 15.03 -4.50 9.90
CA GLU A 5 16.31 -5.13 10.19
C GLU A 5 16.35 -5.65 11.63
N GLY A 6 15.89 -4.85 12.59
CA GLY A 6 15.78 -5.23 13.99
C GLY A 6 14.83 -6.41 14.19
N LEU A 7 13.65 -6.38 13.58
CA LEU A 7 12.71 -7.51 13.61
C LEU A 7 13.32 -8.78 13.02
N ARG A 8 14.03 -8.68 11.89
CA ARG A 8 14.69 -9.83 11.26
C ARG A 8 15.79 -10.41 12.14
N SER A 9 16.62 -9.57 12.78
CA SER A 9 17.65 -10.02 13.71
C SER A 9 17.02 -10.75 14.89
N LEU A 10 16.07 -10.11 15.59
CA LEU A 10 15.44 -10.67 16.78
C LEU A 10 14.74 -12.01 16.50
N THR A 11 14.02 -12.11 15.39
CA THR A 11 13.34 -13.35 15.01
C THR A 11 14.33 -14.48 14.70
N ASN A 12 15.45 -14.19 14.05
CA ASN A 12 16.53 -15.17 13.85
C ASN A 12 17.17 -15.60 15.18
N ASP A 13 17.49 -14.65 16.06
CA ASP A 13 18.17 -14.91 17.33
C ASP A 13 17.33 -15.74 18.30
N HIS A 14 16.00 -15.61 18.23
CA HIS A 14 15.06 -16.27 19.13
C HIS A 14 14.28 -17.44 18.49
N GLY A 15 14.53 -17.76 17.22
CA GLY A 15 13.84 -18.84 16.51
C GLY A 15 12.35 -18.58 16.23
N ALA A 16 11.91 -17.32 16.31
CA ALA A 16 10.57 -16.92 15.91
C ALA A 16 10.51 -16.76 14.38
N LEU A 17 9.33 -16.99 13.78
CA LEU A 17 9.12 -16.74 12.36
C LEU A 17 8.81 -15.27 12.13
N LEU A 18 9.50 -14.64 11.18
CA LEU A 18 9.13 -13.33 10.66
C LEU A 18 8.12 -13.52 9.53
N ILE A 19 6.92 -12.96 9.72
CA ILE A 19 5.87 -12.95 8.69
C ILE A 19 5.70 -11.52 8.21
N PHE A 20 5.82 -11.29 6.90
CA PHE A 20 5.39 -10.04 6.31
C PHE A 20 3.96 -10.16 5.81
N ASP A 21 3.09 -9.30 6.36
CA ASP A 21 1.78 -9.08 5.77
C ASP A 21 1.88 -8.12 4.59
N GLU A 22 2.01 -8.71 3.40
CA GLU A 22 2.10 -8.00 2.14
C GLU A 22 0.76 -7.99 1.38
N VAL A 23 -0.37 -8.18 2.09
CA VAL A 23 -1.71 -8.10 1.47
C VAL A 23 -1.95 -6.72 0.83
N MET A 24 -1.36 -5.65 1.37
CA MET A 24 -1.41 -4.31 0.77
C MET A 24 -0.16 -3.97 -0.04
N THR A 25 1.04 -4.29 0.46
CA THR A 25 2.31 -3.86 -0.14
C THR A 25 2.77 -4.75 -1.29
N GLY A 26 2.37 -6.02 -1.29
CA GLY A 26 2.78 -7.01 -2.29
C GLY A 26 2.36 -6.60 -3.69
N PHE A 27 3.33 -6.57 -4.62
CA PHE A 27 3.18 -6.07 -5.98
C PHE A 27 2.69 -4.62 -6.10
N ARG A 28 2.63 -3.87 -5.00
CA ARG A 28 2.18 -2.46 -4.98
C ARG A 28 3.35 -1.49 -4.82
N VAL A 29 4.22 -1.74 -3.84
CA VAL A 29 5.37 -0.87 -3.54
C VAL A 29 6.63 -1.23 -4.34
N GLY A 30 6.52 -2.25 -5.19
CA GLY A 30 7.56 -2.75 -6.07
C GLY A 30 7.19 -4.13 -6.63
N PRO A 31 7.92 -4.63 -7.65
CA PRO A 31 7.64 -5.93 -8.27
C PRO A 31 7.86 -7.11 -7.30
N GLN A 32 8.67 -6.89 -6.26
CA GLN A 32 9.00 -7.85 -5.22
C GLN A 32 8.40 -7.46 -3.85
N GLY A 33 7.39 -6.57 -3.83
CA GLY A 33 6.78 -6.09 -2.59
C GLY A 33 7.73 -5.28 -1.70
N ALA A 34 7.34 -5.11 -0.44
CA ALA A 34 8.12 -4.45 0.59
C ALA A 34 9.39 -5.23 0.93
N GLN A 35 9.33 -6.57 0.94
CA GLN A 35 10.50 -7.42 1.17
C GLN A 35 11.65 -7.11 0.19
N GLY A 36 11.35 -6.96 -1.10
CA GLY A 36 12.34 -6.58 -2.10
C GLY A 36 12.76 -5.11 -2.00
N ARG A 37 11.80 -4.20 -1.76
CA ARG A 37 12.08 -2.75 -1.63
C ARG A 37 13.02 -2.44 -0.47
N TYR A 38 12.87 -3.15 0.66
CA TYR A 38 13.67 -2.93 1.86
C TYR A 38 14.80 -3.94 2.05
N GLY A 39 14.94 -4.91 1.14
CA GLY A 39 16.02 -5.91 1.20
C GLY A 39 15.93 -6.87 2.39
N ILE A 40 14.72 -7.15 2.89
CA ILE A 40 14.49 -8.03 4.04
C ILE A 40 13.66 -9.23 3.61
N THR A 41 14.21 -10.43 3.79
CA THR A 41 13.52 -11.68 3.48
C THR A 41 12.80 -12.21 4.73
N PRO A 42 11.45 -12.23 4.76
CA PRO A 42 10.69 -12.88 5.83
C PRO A 42 10.72 -14.40 5.67
N ASP A 43 10.33 -15.12 6.73
CA ASP A 43 10.16 -16.58 6.67
C ASP A 43 8.90 -16.96 5.89
N LEU A 44 7.84 -16.16 6.05
CA LEU A 44 6.57 -16.28 5.36
C LEU A 44 6.06 -14.89 4.91
N THR A 45 5.32 -14.89 3.81
CA THR A 45 4.67 -13.71 3.25
C THR A 45 3.20 -14.03 3.01
N THR A 46 2.30 -13.15 3.45
CA THR A 46 0.88 -13.19 3.07
C THR A 46 0.61 -12.16 1.98
N LEU A 47 -0.21 -12.52 1.00
CA LEU A 47 -0.57 -11.70 -0.15
C LEU A 47 -2.08 -11.74 -0.35
N GLY A 48 -2.59 -10.68 -0.93
CA GLY A 48 -3.99 -10.54 -1.32
C GLY A 48 -4.10 -9.41 -2.35
N LYS A 49 -5.29 -8.83 -2.49
CA LYS A 49 -5.54 -7.67 -3.35
C LYS A 49 -4.99 -7.88 -4.78
N ILE A 50 -3.83 -7.29 -5.11
CA ILE A 50 -3.23 -7.31 -6.45
C ILE A 50 -2.98 -8.74 -6.94
N VAL A 51 -2.55 -9.65 -6.06
CA VAL A 51 -2.21 -11.04 -6.45
C VAL A 51 -3.39 -11.78 -7.10
N ALA A 52 -4.62 -11.35 -6.80
CA ALA A 52 -5.86 -11.96 -7.25
C ALA A 52 -6.53 -11.22 -8.43
N GLY A 53 -5.92 -10.14 -8.94
CA GLY A 53 -6.41 -9.43 -10.12
C GLY A 53 -7.84 -8.90 -10.00
N GLY A 54 -8.25 -8.45 -8.80
CA GLY A 54 -9.60 -7.95 -8.53
C GLY A 54 -10.64 -9.02 -8.18
N THR A 55 -10.24 -10.29 -8.10
CA THR A 55 -11.10 -11.39 -7.61
C THR A 55 -10.78 -11.75 -6.15
N PRO A 56 -11.66 -12.48 -5.44
CA PRO A 56 -11.37 -12.90 -4.07
C PRO A 56 -10.30 -14.00 -4.00
N ALA A 57 -9.09 -13.66 -3.55
CA ALA A 57 -8.10 -14.63 -3.06
C ALA A 57 -7.13 -14.02 -2.06
N ALA A 58 -6.56 -14.92 -1.26
CA ALA A 58 -5.39 -14.69 -0.44
C ALA A 58 -4.38 -15.81 -0.73
N VAL A 59 -3.10 -15.50 -0.57
CA VAL A 59 -1.98 -16.43 -0.75
C VAL A 59 -1.08 -16.29 0.46
N TYR A 60 -0.56 -17.40 0.96
CA TYR A 60 0.56 -17.41 1.87
C TYR A 60 1.64 -18.31 1.29
N GLY A 61 2.90 -17.94 1.49
CA GLY A 61 4.05 -18.66 0.95
C GLY A 61 5.32 -18.24 1.66
N GLY A 62 6.43 -18.91 1.40
CA GLY A 62 7.71 -18.56 2.00
C GLY A 62 8.69 -19.72 1.95
N ARG A 63 9.46 -19.90 3.02
CA ARG A 63 10.46 -20.96 3.12
C ARG A 63 9.87 -22.34 2.85
N ARG A 64 10.62 -23.15 2.08
CA ARG A 64 10.18 -24.48 1.64
C ARG A 64 9.92 -25.44 2.79
N ASP A 65 10.79 -25.46 3.80
CA ASP A 65 10.66 -26.34 4.95
C ASP A 65 9.38 -26.07 5.76
N LEU A 66 8.94 -24.80 5.83
CA LEU A 66 7.66 -24.42 6.42
C LEU A 66 6.48 -24.82 5.53
N MET A 67 6.55 -24.54 4.23
CA MET A 67 5.46 -24.88 3.29
C MET A 67 5.27 -26.39 3.12
N SER A 68 6.31 -27.19 3.32
CA SER A 68 6.21 -28.65 3.35
C SER A 68 5.45 -29.20 4.56
N GLN A 69 5.16 -28.37 5.58
CA GLN A 69 4.31 -28.77 6.72
C GLN A 69 2.81 -28.73 6.38
N MET A 70 2.41 -28.06 5.29
CA MET A 70 1.01 -27.96 4.90
C MET A 70 0.50 -29.27 4.30
N ALA A 71 -0.71 -29.66 4.65
CA ALA A 71 -1.40 -30.79 4.04
C ALA A 71 -1.57 -30.56 2.52
N PRO A 72 -1.46 -31.61 1.68
CA PRO A 72 -1.29 -33.02 2.05
C PRO A 72 0.17 -33.45 2.31
N SER A 73 1.16 -32.57 2.13
CA SER A 73 2.58 -32.90 2.28
C SER A 73 3.02 -33.05 3.74
N GLY A 74 2.40 -32.30 4.64
CA GLY A 74 2.69 -32.32 6.06
C GLY A 74 1.43 -32.31 6.94
N PRO A 75 1.61 -32.21 8.25
CA PRO A 75 0.54 -32.44 9.23
C PRO A 75 -0.42 -31.26 9.41
N ILE A 76 -0.11 -30.06 8.89
CA ILE A 76 -0.90 -28.85 9.14
C ILE A 76 -2.02 -28.74 8.11
N TYR A 77 -3.26 -28.95 8.55
CA TYR A 77 -4.42 -28.92 7.68
C TYR A 77 -4.86 -27.49 7.33
N GLN A 78 -5.01 -27.22 6.03
CA GLN A 78 -5.67 -26.03 5.51
C GLN A 78 -6.45 -26.41 4.25
N ALA A 79 -7.70 -25.97 4.17
CA ALA A 79 -8.55 -26.20 3.00
C ALA A 79 -9.44 -24.98 2.73
N GLY A 80 -10.00 -24.90 1.53
CA GLY A 80 -11.00 -23.91 1.15
C GLY A 80 -11.66 -24.28 -0.17
N THR A 81 -12.99 -24.34 -0.21
CA THR A 81 -13.76 -24.84 -1.37
C THR A 81 -13.44 -24.09 -2.67
N LEU A 82 -13.18 -22.78 -2.57
CA LEU A 82 -12.87 -21.92 -3.72
C LEU A 82 -11.37 -21.56 -3.82
N ALA A 83 -10.53 -22.14 -2.96
CA ALA A 83 -9.09 -21.92 -3.03
C ALA A 83 -8.55 -22.46 -4.36
N GLY A 84 -7.87 -21.59 -5.12
CA GLY A 84 -7.35 -21.95 -6.43
C GLY A 84 -8.40 -22.12 -7.53
N ASN A 85 -9.61 -21.57 -7.37
CA ASN A 85 -10.62 -21.60 -8.43
C ASN A 85 -10.07 -20.98 -9.75
N PRO A 86 -10.45 -21.50 -10.92
CA PRO A 86 -9.81 -21.15 -12.19
C PRO A 86 -10.00 -19.68 -12.59
N ILE A 87 -11.10 -19.04 -12.18
CA ILE A 87 -11.38 -17.62 -12.48
C ILE A 87 -10.35 -16.74 -11.77
N THR A 88 -10.17 -16.95 -10.47
CA THR A 88 -9.21 -16.20 -9.67
C THR A 88 -7.77 -16.47 -10.11
N VAL A 89 -7.43 -17.73 -10.39
CA VAL A 89 -6.10 -18.10 -10.89
C VAL A 89 -5.81 -17.39 -12.21
N ALA A 90 -6.76 -17.40 -13.16
CA ALA A 90 -6.60 -16.72 -14.45
C ALA A 90 -6.43 -15.19 -14.30
N ALA A 91 -7.27 -14.54 -13.48
CA ALA A 91 -7.19 -13.10 -13.24
C ALA A 91 -5.85 -12.69 -12.60
N GLY A 92 -5.39 -13.44 -11.59
CA GLY A 92 -4.10 -13.24 -10.94
C GLY A 92 -2.93 -13.42 -11.92
N LEU A 93 -2.92 -14.51 -12.70
CA LEU A 93 -1.88 -14.79 -13.70
C LEU A 93 -1.73 -13.66 -14.73
N VAL A 94 -2.85 -13.16 -15.29
CA VAL A 94 -2.80 -12.05 -16.26
C VAL A 94 -2.28 -10.78 -15.60
N THR A 95 -2.74 -10.47 -14.38
CA THR A 95 -2.29 -9.28 -13.62
C THR A 95 -0.79 -9.32 -13.36
N LEU A 96 -0.28 -10.43 -12.81
CA LEU A 96 1.13 -10.59 -12.49
C LEU A 96 2.01 -10.64 -13.75
N ARG A 97 1.55 -11.25 -14.84
CA ARG A 97 2.26 -11.23 -16.13
C ARG A 97 2.35 -9.83 -16.70
N ARG A 98 1.28 -9.02 -16.62
CA ARG A 98 1.31 -7.63 -17.07
C ARG A 98 2.32 -6.82 -16.29
N ILE A 99 2.33 -6.96 -14.96
CA ILE A 99 3.33 -6.34 -14.08
C ILE A 99 4.74 -6.76 -14.50
N ALA A 100 4.99 -8.07 -14.67
CA ALA A 100 6.30 -8.58 -15.04
C ALA A 100 6.76 -8.17 -16.45
N SER A 101 5.83 -7.92 -17.37
CA SER A 101 6.13 -7.51 -18.75
C SER A 101 6.49 -6.03 -18.90
N ASP A 102 6.27 -5.21 -17.88
CA ASP A 102 6.55 -3.76 -17.91
C ASP A 102 7.54 -3.38 -16.80
N PRO A 103 8.86 -3.42 -17.10
CA PRO A 103 9.90 -3.06 -16.14
C PRO A 103 9.80 -1.61 -15.65
N ALA A 104 9.22 -0.70 -16.43
CA ALA A 104 9.15 0.73 -16.12
C ALA A 104 7.89 1.09 -15.32
N LEU A 105 6.97 0.16 -15.10
CA LEU A 105 5.71 0.40 -14.40
C LEU A 105 5.92 1.06 -13.03
N TYR A 106 6.80 0.49 -12.20
CA TYR A 106 7.01 0.99 -10.85
C TYR A 106 7.79 2.31 -10.82
N ASP A 107 8.65 2.58 -11.81
CA ASP A 107 9.33 3.86 -11.94
C ASP A 107 8.33 4.98 -12.26
N ARG A 108 7.37 4.72 -13.17
CA ARG A 108 6.27 5.66 -13.45
C ARG A 108 5.41 5.90 -12.21
N LEU A 109 5.04 4.84 -11.50
CA LEU A 109 4.26 4.93 -10.26
C LEU A 109 4.99 5.70 -9.15
N GLU A 110 6.30 5.53 -9.02
CA GLU A 110 7.14 6.26 -8.08
C GLU A 110 7.19 7.75 -8.45
N ALA A 111 7.37 8.09 -9.73
CA ALA A 111 7.37 9.47 -10.22
C ALA A 111 6.01 10.16 -9.98
N SER A 112 4.90 9.53 -10.38
CA SER A 112 3.55 10.05 -10.16
C SER A 112 3.24 10.24 -8.68
N GLY A 113 3.67 9.30 -7.84
CA GLY A 113 3.53 9.42 -6.40
C GLY A 113 4.32 10.60 -5.83
N ALA A 114 5.58 10.76 -6.23
CA ALA A 114 6.45 11.83 -5.75
C ALA A 114 5.96 13.22 -6.17
N GLU A 115 5.42 13.34 -7.40
CA GLU A 115 4.79 14.56 -7.88
C GLU A 115 3.58 14.92 -7.01
N LEU A 116 2.67 13.97 -6.80
CA LEU A 116 1.47 14.22 -5.99
C LEU A 116 1.83 14.55 -4.54
N GLU A 117 2.80 13.84 -3.93
CA GLU A 117 3.31 14.16 -2.60
C GLU A 117 3.82 15.60 -2.51
N THR A 118 4.65 16.02 -3.46
CA THR A 118 5.21 17.38 -3.52
C THR A 118 4.11 18.43 -3.59
N ARG A 119 3.11 18.22 -4.45
CA ARG A 119 1.98 19.13 -4.66
C ARG A 119 1.10 19.27 -3.43
N LEU A 120 0.71 18.15 -2.82
CA LEU A 120 -0.12 18.17 -1.62
C LEU A 120 0.62 18.78 -0.42
N ALA A 121 1.92 18.50 -0.25
CA ALA A 121 2.74 19.13 0.78
C ALA A 121 2.87 20.65 0.57
N ALA A 122 3.03 21.09 -0.69
CA ALA A 122 3.04 22.51 -1.03
C ALA A 122 1.69 23.19 -0.75
N ALA A 123 0.57 22.52 -1.02
CA ALA A 123 -0.76 23.02 -0.71
C ALA A 123 -0.98 23.18 0.81
N LEU A 124 -0.59 22.20 1.63
CA LEU A 124 -0.63 22.32 3.09
C LEU A 124 0.13 23.57 3.56
N SER A 125 1.37 23.72 3.07
CA SER A 125 2.23 24.86 3.40
C SER A 125 1.62 26.20 2.96
N ARG A 126 1.08 26.28 1.74
CA ARG A 126 0.46 27.49 1.18
C ARG A 126 -0.76 27.96 1.99
N HIS A 127 -1.53 27.03 2.54
CA HIS A 127 -2.71 27.34 3.35
C HIS A 127 -2.41 27.45 4.85
N GLY A 128 -1.16 27.30 5.27
CA GLY A 128 -0.77 27.37 6.70
C GLY A 128 -1.40 26.27 7.54
N ILE A 129 -1.64 25.09 6.94
CA ILE A 129 -2.24 23.95 7.62
C ILE A 129 -1.13 23.02 8.08
N ASP A 130 -1.05 22.77 9.39
CA ASP A 130 -0.17 21.74 9.93
C ASP A 130 -0.57 20.36 9.40
N GLY A 131 0.42 19.59 8.96
CA GLY A 131 0.19 18.25 8.45
C GLY A 131 1.42 17.68 7.75
N THR A 132 1.31 16.42 7.33
CA THR A 132 2.34 15.72 6.57
C THR A 132 1.73 14.86 5.49
N VAL A 133 2.44 14.71 4.38
CA VAL A 133 2.12 13.72 3.36
C VAL A 133 3.13 12.60 3.49
N GLN A 134 2.65 11.37 3.60
CA GLN A 134 3.50 10.18 3.66
C GLN A 134 3.29 9.34 2.43
N ARG A 135 4.37 8.82 1.87
CA ARG A 135 4.34 8.05 0.64
C ARG A 135 5.32 6.88 0.63
N VAL A 136 4.91 5.79 -0.01
CA VAL A 136 5.79 4.72 -0.49
C VAL A 136 5.34 4.32 -1.90
N GLY A 137 6.15 4.63 -2.92
CA GLY A 137 5.78 4.40 -4.32
C GLY A 137 4.48 5.14 -4.67
N ALA A 138 3.48 4.38 -5.12
CA ALA A 138 2.14 4.86 -5.48
C ALA A 138 1.11 4.86 -4.32
N MET A 139 1.53 4.55 -3.10
CA MET A 139 0.69 4.66 -1.90
C MET A 139 1.01 5.97 -1.19
N LEU A 140 0.00 6.81 -0.93
CA LEU A 140 0.20 8.01 -0.14
C LEU A 140 -1.01 8.37 0.74
N THR A 141 -0.76 9.06 1.86
CA THR A 141 -1.79 9.56 2.78
C THR A 141 -1.46 10.99 3.18
N VAL A 142 -2.49 11.83 3.28
CA VAL A 142 -2.40 13.17 3.86
C VAL A 142 -2.88 13.11 5.31
N PHE A 143 -2.00 13.43 6.25
CA PHE A 143 -2.33 13.55 7.67
C PHE A 143 -2.43 15.04 8.03
N PHE A 144 -3.63 15.49 8.39
CA PHE A 144 -3.85 16.84 8.89
C PHE A 144 -3.54 16.90 10.39
N GLY A 145 -2.70 17.83 10.82
CA GLY A 145 -2.22 17.96 12.20
C GLY A 145 -0.77 17.51 12.37
N PRO A 146 -0.49 16.20 12.53
CA PRO A 146 0.86 15.73 12.83
C PRO A 146 1.82 16.00 11.66
N THR A 147 3.00 16.54 11.99
CA THR A 147 4.07 16.81 11.01
C THR A 147 4.98 15.60 10.80
N THR A 148 4.82 14.55 11.61
CA THR A 148 5.50 13.25 11.47
C THR A 148 4.57 12.16 11.98
N VAL A 149 4.44 11.06 11.23
CA VAL A 149 3.67 9.88 11.63
C VAL A 149 4.56 8.65 11.51
N ARG A 150 4.89 7.99 12.62
CA ARG A 150 5.74 6.78 12.63
C ARG A 150 5.11 5.62 13.39
N SER A 151 3.98 5.87 14.01
CA SER A 151 3.25 4.93 14.85
C SER A 151 1.76 5.19 14.75
N TRP A 152 0.97 4.26 15.29
CA TRP A 152 -0.45 4.47 15.49
C TRP A 152 -0.73 5.65 16.41
N ASP A 153 0.07 5.83 17.46
CA ASP A 153 -0.08 6.92 18.43
C ASP A 153 0.08 8.30 17.77
N ASP A 154 0.95 8.43 16.77
CA ASP A 154 1.05 9.64 15.96
C ASP A 154 -0.16 9.80 15.02
N ALA A 155 -0.60 8.70 14.40
CA ALA A 155 -1.70 8.75 13.42
C ALA A 155 -3.01 9.18 14.09
N VAL A 156 -3.30 8.72 15.29
CA VAL A 156 -4.57 9.04 15.98
C VAL A 156 -4.69 10.50 16.39
N THR A 157 -3.59 11.28 16.41
CA THR A 157 -3.62 12.71 16.69
C THR A 157 -4.06 13.55 15.48
N LEU A 158 -4.34 12.93 14.33
CA LEU A 158 -4.80 13.65 13.15
C LEU A 158 -6.14 14.39 13.39
N ASP A 159 -6.30 15.51 12.72
CA ASP A 159 -7.52 16.31 12.68
C ASP A 159 -8.52 15.68 11.71
N ARG A 160 -9.50 14.97 12.29
CA ARG A 160 -10.53 14.24 11.54
C ARG A 160 -11.52 15.18 10.85
N ASP A 161 -11.76 16.37 11.40
CA ASP A 161 -12.68 17.34 10.84
C ASP A 161 -12.07 18.01 9.60
N ARG A 162 -10.76 18.31 9.64
CA ARG A 162 -10.00 18.76 8.46
C ARG A 162 -9.99 17.70 7.37
N PHE A 163 -9.74 16.44 7.72
CA PHE A 163 -9.84 15.35 6.74
C PHE A 163 -11.24 15.26 6.14
N ALA A 164 -12.31 15.36 6.94
CA ALA A 164 -13.68 15.31 6.43
C ALA A 164 -13.97 16.45 5.45
N ARG A 165 -13.48 17.68 5.70
CA ARG A 165 -13.61 18.80 4.76
C ARG A 165 -12.84 18.55 3.47
N PHE A 166 -11.58 18.10 3.57
CA PHE A 166 -10.76 17.70 2.42
C PHE A 166 -11.44 16.61 1.57
N PHE A 167 -11.92 15.54 2.20
CA PHE A 167 -12.60 14.43 1.54
C PHE A 167 -13.86 14.90 0.79
N ASN A 168 -14.73 15.67 1.46
CA ASN A 168 -15.96 16.18 0.83
C ASN A 168 -15.65 17.19 -0.30
N GLY A 169 -14.62 18.01 -0.13
CA GLY A 169 -14.12 18.90 -1.17
C GLY A 169 -13.66 18.12 -2.40
N ALA A 170 -12.81 17.10 -2.23
CA ALA A 170 -12.36 16.25 -3.33
C ALA A 170 -13.53 15.53 -4.02
N LEU A 171 -14.43 14.94 -3.24
CA LEU A 171 -15.59 14.19 -3.73
C LEU A 171 -16.55 15.07 -4.54
N SER A 172 -16.86 16.27 -4.05
CA SER A 172 -17.76 17.22 -4.75
C SER A 172 -17.20 17.72 -6.08
N ARG A 173 -15.88 17.58 -6.28
CA ARG A 173 -15.15 17.91 -7.52
C ARG A 173 -14.75 16.68 -8.33
N GLY A 174 -15.31 15.52 -8.04
CA GLY A 174 -15.18 14.31 -8.85
C GLY A 174 -13.96 13.44 -8.57
N VAL A 175 -13.23 13.68 -7.47
CA VAL A 175 -12.12 12.80 -7.03
C VAL A 175 -12.57 12.00 -5.81
N LEU A 176 -12.79 10.70 -6.00
CA LEU A 176 -13.11 9.78 -4.92
C LEU A 176 -11.84 9.31 -4.22
N LEU A 177 -11.71 9.64 -2.94
CA LEU A 177 -10.68 9.13 -2.05
C LEU A 177 -11.22 7.98 -1.19
N PRO A 178 -10.35 7.20 -0.52
CA PRO A 178 -10.79 6.36 0.57
C PRO A 178 -11.49 7.21 1.66
N PRO A 179 -12.69 6.82 2.13
CA PRO A 179 -13.46 7.59 3.11
C PRO A 179 -12.95 7.38 4.55
N SER A 180 -11.63 7.40 4.74
CA SER A 180 -10.97 7.24 6.04
C SER A 180 -9.63 7.98 6.05
N PRO A 181 -9.33 8.75 7.13
CA PRO A 181 -8.04 9.42 7.27
C PRO A 181 -6.89 8.45 7.59
N PHE A 182 -7.23 7.19 7.89
CA PHE A 182 -6.26 6.13 8.21
C PHE A 182 -5.99 5.21 7.01
N GLU A 183 -6.40 5.61 5.81
CA GLU A 183 -6.21 4.84 4.58
C GLU A 183 -5.23 5.51 3.62
N ALA A 184 -4.59 4.68 2.80
CA ALA A 184 -3.75 5.15 1.70
C ALA A 184 -4.60 5.41 0.45
N MET A 185 -4.32 6.53 -0.20
CA MET A 185 -4.69 6.74 -1.59
C MET A 185 -3.80 5.86 -2.47
N PHE A 186 -4.41 5.23 -3.48
CA PHE A 186 -3.75 4.27 -4.35
C PHE A 186 -3.68 4.80 -5.78
N LEU A 187 -2.50 5.25 -6.20
CA LEU A 187 -2.27 5.52 -7.62
C LEU A 187 -2.20 4.21 -8.41
N MET A 188 -2.67 4.28 -9.65
CA MET A 188 -2.70 3.19 -10.60
C MET A 188 -2.11 3.69 -11.92
N ASP A 189 -1.53 2.80 -12.71
CA ASP A 189 -0.96 3.13 -14.04
C ASP A 189 -1.99 3.82 -14.95
N ALA A 190 -3.27 3.44 -14.81
CA ALA A 190 -4.39 4.05 -15.53
C ALA A 190 -4.67 5.52 -15.13
N HIS A 191 -4.12 6.03 -14.03
CA HIS A 191 -4.33 7.42 -13.61
C HIS A 191 -3.42 8.41 -14.34
N THR A 192 -2.45 7.97 -15.15
CA THR A 192 -1.45 8.85 -15.79
C THR A 192 -2.09 10.03 -16.52
N ASP A 193 -3.17 9.81 -17.27
CA ASP A 193 -3.84 10.85 -18.06
C ASP A 193 -4.71 11.82 -17.23
N VAL A 194 -5.06 11.44 -15.99
CA VAL A 194 -5.95 12.23 -15.11
C VAL A 194 -5.24 12.76 -13.87
N LEU A 195 -3.96 12.43 -13.68
CA LEU A 195 -3.19 12.75 -12.49
C LEU A 195 -3.15 14.26 -12.23
N GLU A 196 -2.86 15.04 -13.27
CA GLU A 196 -2.79 16.51 -13.19
C GLU A 196 -4.10 17.14 -12.74
N THR A 197 -5.21 16.69 -13.32
CA THR A 197 -6.55 17.15 -12.97
C THR A 197 -6.89 16.76 -11.54
N ALA A 198 -6.64 15.51 -11.16
CA ALA A 198 -6.90 15.01 -9.81
C ALA A 198 -6.06 15.76 -8.77
N ALA A 199 -4.77 15.94 -9.02
CA ALA A 199 -3.85 16.68 -8.15
C ALA A 199 -4.33 18.12 -7.94
N SER A 200 -4.75 18.82 -9.01
CA SER A 200 -5.30 20.18 -8.93
C SER A 200 -6.57 20.25 -8.06
N VAL A 201 -7.45 19.26 -8.19
CA VAL A 201 -8.66 19.13 -7.34
C VAL A 201 -8.28 18.90 -5.88
N LEU A 202 -7.29 18.05 -5.61
CA LEU A 202 -6.83 17.73 -4.27
C LEU A 202 -6.13 18.92 -3.59
N GLU A 203 -5.32 19.68 -4.32
CA GLU A 203 -4.72 20.92 -3.83
C GLU A 203 -5.79 21.95 -3.42
N SER A 204 -6.84 22.10 -4.24
CA SER A 204 -7.99 22.95 -3.92
C SER A 204 -8.75 22.44 -2.70
N ALA A 205 -8.94 21.11 -2.59
CA ALA A 205 -9.59 20.48 -1.43
C ALA A 205 -8.81 20.64 -0.13
N ILE A 206 -7.48 20.72 -0.17
CA ILE A 206 -6.69 21.07 1.01
C ILE A 206 -7.01 22.50 1.48
N GLY A 207 -7.26 23.43 0.55
CA GLY A 207 -7.71 24.78 0.87
C GLY A 207 -9.04 24.82 1.62
N ASP A 208 -9.99 23.95 1.27
CA ASP A 208 -11.28 23.81 1.97
C ASP A 208 -11.13 23.24 3.40
N ALA A 209 -9.99 22.58 3.68
CA ALA A 209 -9.68 22.06 5.00
C ALA A 209 -9.11 23.12 5.94
N ALA A 210 -8.72 24.31 5.46
CA ALA A 210 -8.23 25.43 6.28
C ALA A 210 -9.24 25.80 7.39
#